data_AF-A0A7X2MUE1-F1
#
_entry.id   AF-A0A7X2MUE1-F1
#
_cell.length_a   1.000
_cell.length_b   1.000
_cell.length_c   1.000
_cell.angle_alpha   90.00
_cell.angle_beta   90.00
_cell.angle_gamma   90.00
#
_symmetry.space_group_name_H-M   'P 1'
#
loop_
_entity.id
_entity.type
_entity.pdbx_description
1 polymer ?
#
loop_
_entity_poly.entity_id
_entity_poly.type
_entity_poly.pdbx_seq_one_letter_code
_entity_poly.pdbx_strand_id
1 'polypeptide(L)'
;DDLVTVGQDAWATGNPKLRGSSLMFLKPGDRIPVHELNKGIVIQSGNDACIALADYVAGSQDSFIGLMNNYVKALGLQNTHFMTVH
;
A
#
# COMPACT_ATOMS: atom_id res chain seq x y z
N ASP A 1 12.69 11.36 -6.13
CA ASP A 1 11.52 11.87 -6.86
C ASP A 1 10.85 10.80 -7.71
N ASP A 2 10.75 9.58 -7.16
CA ASP A 2 10.23 8.46 -7.94
C ASP A 2 8.71 8.59 -8.11
N LEU A 3 8.24 8.27 -9.32
CA LEU A 3 6.83 8.29 -9.67
C LEU A 3 6.30 6.86 -9.72
N VAL A 4 5.23 6.62 -8.98
CA VAL A 4 4.49 5.36 -8.97
C VAL A 4 3.32 5.48 -9.93
N THR A 5 3.18 4.51 -10.82
CA THR A 5 1.99 4.37 -11.68
C THR A 5 0.95 3.54 -10.95
N VAL A 6 -0.23 4.11 -10.72
CA VAL A 6 -1.33 3.47 -9.98
C VAL A 6 -1.93 2.33 -10.81
N GLY A 7 -1.99 1.13 -10.21
CA GLY A 7 -2.63 -0.06 -10.76
C GLY A 7 -4.15 -0.10 -10.60
N GLN A 8 -4.78 -1.13 -11.14
CA GLN A 8 -6.24 -1.34 -11.03
C GLN A 8 -6.69 -1.73 -9.62
N ASP A 9 -5.82 -2.40 -8.86
CA ASP A 9 -6.09 -2.87 -7.51
C ASP A 9 -6.05 -1.78 -6.45
N ALA A 10 -5.24 -0.73 -6.66
CA ALA A 10 -5.26 0.49 -5.86
C ALA A 10 -6.47 1.40 -6.13
N TRP A 11 -7.32 1.08 -7.12
CA TRP A 11 -8.49 1.91 -7.43
C TRP A 11 -9.72 1.52 -6.62
N ALA A 12 -10.14 2.39 -5.71
CA ALA A 12 -11.24 2.11 -4.78
C ALA A 12 -12.59 1.77 -5.43
N THR A 13 -12.92 2.35 -6.57
CA THR A 13 -14.18 2.03 -7.26
C THR A 13 -14.14 0.62 -7.88
N GLY A 14 -12.96 0.20 -8.35
CA GLY A 14 -12.71 -1.12 -8.96
C GLY A 14 -12.43 -2.23 -7.94
N ASN A 15 -12.05 -1.88 -6.71
CA ASN A 15 -11.71 -2.84 -5.66
C ASN A 15 -12.72 -2.79 -4.49
N PRO A 16 -13.64 -3.77 -4.37
CA PRO A 16 -14.65 -3.81 -3.31
C PRO A 16 -14.08 -3.81 -1.88
N LYS A 17 -12.84 -4.29 -1.68
CA LYS A 17 -12.20 -4.32 -0.35
C LYS A 17 -11.90 -2.93 0.20
N LEU A 18 -11.82 -1.92 -0.68
CA LEU A 18 -11.53 -0.53 -0.32
C LEU A 18 -12.80 0.29 -0.03
N ARG A 19 -13.99 -0.27 -0.27
CA ARG A 19 -15.25 0.46 -0.08
C ARG A 19 -15.46 0.80 1.40
N GLY A 20 -15.65 2.09 1.67
CA GLY A 20 -15.87 2.60 3.03
C GLY A 20 -14.61 2.75 3.88
N SER A 21 -13.43 2.49 3.31
CA SER A 21 -12.14 2.77 3.97
C SER A 21 -11.69 4.21 3.75
N SER A 22 -10.62 4.61 4.46
CA SER A 22 -9.91 5.87 4.18
C SER A 22 -9.09 5.75 2.91
N LEU A 23 -9.12 6.80 2.07
CA LEU A 23 -8.61 6.77 0.69
C LEU A 23 -7.92 8.09 0.32
N MET A 24 -6.94 8.00 -0.59
CA MET A 24 -6.42 9.12 -1.38
C MET A 24 -7.23 9.39 -2.65
N PHE A 25 -8.13 8.47 -3.03
CA PHE A 25 -8.95 8.49 -4.25
C PHE A 25 -8.13 8.37 -5.55
N LEU A 26 -7.14 7.47 -5.55
CA LEU A 26 -6.30 7.19 -6.71
C LEU A 26 -7.09 6.57 -7.88
N LYS A 27 -6.65 6.83 -9.12
CA LYS A 27 -7.21 6.22 -10.34
C LYS A 27 -6.13 5.48 -11.15
N PRO A 28 -6.49 4.40 -11.87
CA PRO A 28 -5.52 3.65 -12.68
C PRO A 28 -4.85 4.55 -13.72
N GLY A 29 -3.53 4.45 -13.81
CA GLY A 29 -2.72 5.27 -14.72
C GLY A 29 -2.26 6.60 -14.13
N ASP A 30 -2.78 7.03 -12.98
CA ASP A 30 -2.24 8.18 -12.25
C ASP A 30 -0.74 7.95 -11.97
N ARG A 31 0.07 9.02 -12.05
CA ARG A 31 1.50 9.00 -11.72
C ARG A 31 1.75 9.87 -10.51
N ILE A 32 1.90 9.24 -9.34
CA ILE A 32 1.99 9.94 -8.06
C ILE A 32 3.43 9.84 -7.52
N PRO A 33 4.02 10.94 -7.03
CA PRO A 33 5.31 10.87 -6.34
C PRO A 33 5.24 9.98 -5.10
N VAL A 34 6.28 9.18 -4.86
CA VAL A 34 6.38 8.31 -3.67
C VAL A 34 6.13 9.08 -2.37
N HIS A 35 6.60 10.32 -2.26
CA HIS A 35 6.41 11.12 -1.05
C HIS A 35 4.95 11.53 -0.82
N GLU A 36 4.15 11.73 -1.88
CA GLU A 36 2.72 12.02 -1.76
C GLU A 36 1.94 10.76 -1.37
N LEU A 37 2.29 9.59 -1.94
CA LEU A 37 1.73 8.32 -1.48
C LEU A 37 2.04 8.07 0.00
N ASN A 38 3.28 8.31 0.42
CA ASN A 38 3.69 8.19 1.81
C ASN A 38 2.90 9.16 2.73
N LYS A 39 2.64 10.39 2.29
CA LYS A 39 1.75 11.32 3.01
C LYS A 39 0.32 10.76 3.11
N GLY A 40 -0.22 10.18 2.04
CA GLY A 40 -1.54 9.55 2.07
C GLY A 40 -1.63 8.38 3.05
N ILE A 41 -0.60 7.54 3.12
CA ILE A 41 -0.51 6.45 4.09
C ILE A 41 -0.47 7.02 5.51
N VAL A 42 0.44 7.95 5.79
CA VAL A 42 0.70 8.39 7.17
C VAL A 42 -0.36 9.37 7.69
N ILE A 43 -0.87 10.28 6.85
CA ILE A 43 -1.79 11.36 7.27
C ILE A 43 -3.24 10.92 7.11
N GLN A 44 -3.59 10.31 5.97
CA GLN A 44 -4.97 9.92 5.67
C GLN A 44 -5.26 8.46 6.03
N SER A 45 -4.24 7.64 6.34
CA SER A 45 -4.41 6.19 6.47
C SER A 45 -5.02 5.59 5.20
N GLY A 46 -4.60 6.09 4.03
CA GLY A 46 -5.17 5.71 2.73
C GLY A 46 -4.83 4.28 2.33
N ASN A 47 -5.83 3.40 2.26
CA ASN A 47 -5.63 1.99 1.91
C ASN A 47 -5.21 1.80 0.44
N ASP A 48 -5.72 2.65 -0.46
CA ASP A 48 -5.31 2.70 -1.86
C ASP A 48 -3.83 3.08 -2.02
N ALA A 49 -3.35 4.02 -1.20
CA ALA A 49 -1.95 4.41 -1.15
C ALA A 49 -1.03 3.27 -0.71
N CYS A 50 -1.45 2.49 0.30
CA CYS A 50 -0.70 1.31 0.76
C CYS A 50 -0.53 0.28 -0.36
N ILE A 51 -1.60 0.00 -1.13
CA ILE A 51 -1.56 -0.94 -2.25
C ILE A 51 -0.60 -0.45 -3.33
N ALA A 52 -0.78 0.80 -3.81
CA ALA A 52 0.05 1.37 -4.87
C ALA A 52 1.55 1.37 -4.50
N LEU A 53 1.86 1.70 -3.24
CA LEU A 53 3.25 1.72 -2.77
C LEU A 53 3.80 0.29 -2.60
N ALA A 54 3.00 -0.66 -2.12
CA ALA A 54 3.41 -2.06 -1.97
C ALA A 54 3.78 -2.69 -3.33
N ASP A 55 2.96 -2.46 -4.36
CA ASP A 55 3.24 -2.97 -5.71
C ASP A 55 4.48 -2.32 -6.31
N TYR A 56 4.69 -1.02 -6.08
CA TYR A 56 5.89 -0.34 -6.54
C TYR A 56 7.17 -0.88 -5.89
N VAL A 57 7.14 -1.11 -4.57
CA VAL A 57 8.33 -1.51 -3.81
C VAL A 57 8.66 -2.98 -3.98
N ALA A 58 7.65 -3.86 -3.99
CA ALA A 58 7.85 -5.31 -3.94
C ALA A 58 7.28 -6.07 -5.15
N GLY A 59 6.68 -5.36 -6.11
CA GLY A 59 6.04 -5.94 -7.30
C GLY A 59 4.67 -6.57 -7.05
N SER A 60 4.28 -6.77 -5.79
CA SER A 60 2.96 -7.26 -5.37
C SER A 60 2.74 -7.07 -3.87
N GLN A 61 1.46 -7.01 -3.47
CA GLN A 61 1.06 -7.00 -2.06
C GLN A 61 1.61 -8.19 -1.26
N ASP A 62 1.56 -9.41 -1.81
CA ASP A 62 2.06 -10.62 -1.13
C ASP A 62 3.57 -10.55 -0.87
N SER A 63 4.32 -10.05 -1.86
CA SER A 63 5.76 -9.85 -1.71
C SER A 63 6.07 -8.79 -0.65
N PHE A 64 5.27 -7.72 -0.59
CA PHE A 64 5.40 -6.68 0.44
C PHE A 64 5.06 -7.22 1.84
N ILE A 65 4.00 -8.02 1.99
CA ILE A 65 3.66 -8.72 3.24
C ILE A 65 4.81 -9.63 3.70
N GLY A 66 5.49 -10.28 2.75
CA GLY A 66 6.73 -11.01 3.01
C GLY A 66 7.81 -10.12 3.63
N LEU A 67 8.05 -8.92 3.07
CA LEU A 67 8.99 -7.95 3.64
C LEU A 67 8.56 -7.49 5.04
N MET A 68 7.28 -7.18 5.25
CA MET A 68 6.74 -6.79 6.56
C MET A 68 7.00 -7.87 7.61
N ASN A 69 6.74 -9.14 7.28
CA ASN A 69 6.96 -10.25 8.19
C ASN A 69 8.45 -10.61 8.37
N ASN A 70 9.31 -10.30 7.39
CA ASN A 70 10.76 -10.37 7.57
C ASN A 70 11.25 -9.34 8.59
N TYR A 71 10.72 -8.11 8.56
CA TYR A 71 11.01 -7.11 9.59
C TYR A 71 10.48 -7.50 10.96
N VAL A 72 9.28 -8.06 11.06
CA VAL A 72 8.73 -8.64 12.31
C VAL A 72 9.73 -9.63 12.94
N LYS A 73 10.28 -10.55 12.14
CA LYS A 73 11.29 -11.52 12.61
C LYS A 73 12.59 -10.83 13.02
N ALA A 74 13.09 -9.91 12.20
CA ALA A 74 14.34 -9.19 12.46
C ALA A 74 14.27 -8.33 13.73
N LEU A 75 13.10 -7.79 14.05
CA LEU A 75 12.84 -6.99 15.24
C LEU A 75 12.48 -7.85 16.48
N GLY A 76 12.39 -9.17 16.34
CA GLY A 76 12.05 -10.08 17.45
C GLY A 76 10.60 -9.99 17.93
N LEU A 77 9.67 -9.54 17.06
CA LEU A 77 8.26 -9.41 17.39
C LEU A 77 7.56 -10.78 17.36
N GLN A 78 7.60 -11.50 18.49
CA GLN A 78 7.13 -12.89 18.56
C GLN A 78 5.61 -13.06 18.44
N ASN A 79 4.84 -12.01 18.70
CA ASN A 79 3.37 -12.04 18.71
C ASN A 79 2.78 -11.13 17.63
N THR A 80 3.42 -11.04 16.47
CA THR A 80 2.98 -10.18 15.36
C THR A 80 3.08 -10.94 14.04
N HIS A 81 2.05 -10.82 13.22
CA HIS A 81 2.02 -11.36 11.86
C HIS A 81 1.11 -10.50 10.99
N PHE A 82 1.58 -10.11 9.82
CA PHE A 82 0.80 -9.34 8.85
C PHE A 82 0.24 -10.22 7.75
N MET A 83 -1.01 -9.96 7.36
CA MET A 83 -1.73 -10.63 6.28
C MET A 83 -2.19 -9.67 5.17
N THR A 84 -2.10 -8.35 5.42
CA THR A 84 -2.52 -7.28 4.51
C THR A 84 -1.51 -6.14 4.57
N VAL A 85 -1.51 -5.28 3.54
CA VAL A 85 -0.65 -4.09 3.45
C VAL A 85 -1.29 -2.83 4.07
N HIS A 86 -2.54 -2.94 4.50
CA HIS A 86 -3.35 -1.91 5.13
C HIS A 86 -4.21 -2.52 6.24
#